data_AF-A0A0T5P3B5-F1
#
_entry.id   AF-A0A0T5P3B5-F1
#
_cell.length_a   1.000
_cell.length_b   1.000
_cell.length_c   1.000
_cell.angle_alpha   90.00
_cell.angle_beta   90.00
_cell.angle_gamma   90.00
#
_symmetry.space_group_name_H-M   'P 1'
#
loop_
_entity.id
_entity.type
_entity.pdbx_description
1 polymer ?
#
loop_
_entity_poly.entity_id
_entity_poly.type
_entity_poly.pdbx_seq_one_letter_code
_entity_poly.pdbx_strand_id
1 'polypeptide(L)'
;MTQARNQSPFSIPHTRAGKITDETLDQITAIAEKAQKGIELSHTEACLMLLTAPQVCFELRQRRAAMDLISDCTDLDNVSFIHCDRAPA
;
A
#
# COMPACT_ATOMS: atom_id res chain seq x y z
N MET A 1 -0.07 9.20 39.28
CA MET A 1 -0.33 9.86 37.97
C MET A 1 0.42 9.06 36.92
N THR A 2 -0.28 8.19 36.21
CA THR A 2 0.31 7.21 35.30
C THR A 2 0.01 7.68 33.88
N GLN A 3 1.03 8.11 33.13
CA GLN A 3 0.89 8.49 31.73
C GLN A 3 0.54 7.24 30.91
N ALA A 4 -0.64 7.23 30.29
CA ALA A 4 -1.01 6.25 29.30
C ALA A 4 -0.15 6.45 28.05
N ARG A 5 0.67 5.45 27.73
CA ARG A 5 1.40 5.38 26.45
C ARG A 5 0.37 5.22 25.33
N ASN A 6 0.27 6.24 24.46
CA ASN A 6 -0.36 6.14 23.15
C ASN A 6 0.41 5.10 22.32
N GLN A 7 -0.03 3.83 22.37
CA GLN A 7 0.37 2.81 21.41
C GLN A 7 -0.67 2.82 20.29
N SER A 8 -0.32 3.42 19.15
CA SER A 8 -1.09 3.28 17.92
C SER A 8 -1.15 1.80 17.53
N PRO A 9 -2.33 1.22 17.24
CA PRO A 9 -2.49 -0.22 17.03
C PRO A 9 -2.07 -0.69 15.62
N PHE A 10 -1.46 0.16 14.80
CA PHE A 10 -1.05 -0.17 13.44
C PHE A 10 0.47 -0.32 13.37
N SER A 11 0.98 -1.45 13.87
CA SER A 11 2.34 -1.87 13.54
C SER A 11 2.37 -2.35 12.10
N ILE A 12 2.95 -1.55 11.20
CA ILE A 12 3.29 -2.01 9.85
C ILE A 12 4.19 -3.26 10.00
N PRO A 13 3.89 -4.37 9.30
CA PRO A 13 4.60 -5.63 9.50
C PRO A 13 6.09 -5.42 9.31
N HIS A 14 6.89 -5.96 10.24
CA HIS A 14 8.34 -5.80 10.34
C HIS A 14 9.06 -5.73 8.99
N THR A 15 9.33 -4.51 8.52
CA THR A 15 10.22 -4.25 7.39
C THR A 15 11.62 -4.63 7.85
N ARG A 16 12.06 -5.84 7.50
CA ARG A 16 13.42 -6.34 7.81
C ARG A 16 14.49 -5.71 6.91
N ALA A 17 14.08 -5.06 5.82
CA ALA A 17 14.94 -4.15 5.08
C ALA A 17 14.99 -2.82 5.86
N GLY A 18 16.18 -2.23 5.99
CA GLY A 18 16.36 -0.96 6.70
C GLY A 18 15.39 0.13 6.21
N LYS A 19 15.29 1.21 6.98
CA LYS A 19 14.41 2.34 6.66
C LYS A 19 14.70 2.83 5.23
N ILE A 20 13.71 2.74 4.34
CA ILE A 20 13.76 3.41 3.04
C ILE A 20 13.71 4.91 3.33
N THR A 21 14.77 5.62 2.98
CA THR A 21 14.85 7.07 3.13
C THR A 21 14.40 7.76 1.85
N ASP A 22 14.14 9.07 1.91
CA ASP A 22 13.76 9.85 0.73
C ASP A 22 14.88 9.80 -0.33
N GLU A 23 16.15 9.81 0.11
CA GLU A 23 17.29 9.64 -0.80
C GLU A 23 17.28 8.28 -1.51
N THR A 24 16.78 7.23 -0.83
CA THR A 24 16.63 5.90 -1.45
C THR A 24 15.52 5.93 -2.50
N LEU A 25 14.43 6.65 -2.25
CA LEU A 25 13.32 6.81 -3.21
C LEU A 25 13.76 7.63 -4.44
N ASP A 26 14.53 8.69 -4.23
CA ASP A 26 15.10 9.49 -5.33
C ASP A 26 16.04 8.64 -6.19
N GLN A 27 16.87 7.80 -5.57
CA GLN A 27 17.74 6.85 -6.28
C GLN A 27 16.94 5.84 -7.08
N ILE A 28 15.89 5.24 -6.51
CA ILE A 28 15.01 4.30 -7.23
C ILE A 28 14.38 4.99 -8.44
N THR A 29 13.95 6.25 -8.30
CA THR A 29 13.35 7.03 -9.39
C THR A 29 14.36 7.25 -10.52
N ALA A 30 15.57 7.68 -10.20
CA ALA A 30 16.64 7.87 -11.18
C ALA A 30 17.00 6.56 -11.90
N ILE A 31 17.06 5.44 -11.16
CA ILE A 31 17.34 4.12 -11.73
C ILE A 31 16.21 3.66 -12.65
N ALA A 32 14.95 3.87 -12.27
CA ALA A 32 13.79 3.54 -13.09
C ALA A 32 13.81 4.32 -14.41
N GLU A 33 14.18 5.60 -14.39
CA GLU A 33 14.37 6.39 -15.62
C GLU A 33 15.49 5.85 -16.51
N LYS A 34 16.63 5.45 -15.92
CA LYS A 34 17.73 4.83 -16.67
C LYS A 34 17.26 3.54 -17.35
N ALA A 35 16.56 2.69 -16.60
CA ALA A 35 15.99 1.45 -17.11
C ALA A 35 15.00 1.71 -18.26
N GLN A 36 14.11 2.70 -18.11
CA GLN A 36 13.15 3.08 -19.14
C GLN A 36 13.83 3.56 -20.43
N LYS A 37 14.93 4.32 -20.28
CA LYS A 37 15.73 4.85 -21.41
C LYS A 37 16.66 3.80 -22.04
N GLY A 38 16.67 2.57 -21.54
CA GLY A 38 17.56 1.50 -22.00
C GLY A 38 19.03 1.72 -21.66
N ILE A 39 19.32 2.55 -20.65
CA ILE A 39 20.68 2.80 -20.16
C ILE A 39 21.08 1.65 -19.24
N GLU A 40 22.30 1.12 -19.41
CA GLU A 40 22.81 0.06 -18.54
C GLU A 40 22.81 0.48 -17.07
N LEU A 41 22.34 -0.45 -16.24
CA LEU A 41 22.35 -0.32 -14.80
C LEU A 41 23.61 -0.94 -14.24
N SER A 42 24.25 -0.24 -13.30
CA SER A 42 25.31 -0.83 -12.49
C SER A 42 24.76 -1.95 -11.61
N HIS A 43 25.65 -2.83 -11.16
CA HIS A 43 25.27 -3.93 -10.26
C HIS A 43 24.55 -3.43 -8.99
N THR A 44 25.01 -2.31 -8.42
CA THR A 44 24.39 -1.70 -7.24
C THR A 44 22.99 -1.18 -7.52
N GLU A 45 22.78 -0.51 -8.65
CA GLU A 45 21.46 -0.02 -9.07
C GLU A 45 20.48 -1.18 -9.30
N ALA A 46 20.95 -2.26 -9.94
CA ALA A 46 20.15 -3.47 -10.13
C ALA A 46 19.80 -4.16 -8.80
N CYS A 47 20.76 -4.26 -7.87
CA CYS A 47 20.51 -4.78 -6.51
C CYS A 47 19.48 -3.93 -5.76
N LEU A 48 19.58 -2.60 -5.84
CA LEU A 48 18.63 -1.70 -5.20
C LEU A 48 17.21 -1.90 -5.77
N MET A 49 17.06 -2.02 -7.10
CA MET A 49 15.78 -2.35 -7.73
C MET A 49 15.24 -3.70 -7.25
N LEU A 50 16.06 -4.75 -7.21
CA LEU A 50 15.63 -6.08 -6.79
C LEU A 50 15.15 -6.12 -5.33
N LEU A 51 15.76 -5.33 -4.46
CA LEU A 51 15.37 -5.24 -3.05
C LEU A 51 14.08 -4.44 -2.84
N THR A 52 13.83 -3.43 -3.67
CA THR A 52 12.78 -2.42 -3.43
C THR A 52 11.53 -2.66 -4.27
N ALA A 53 11.67 -3.09 -5.53
CA ALA A 53 10.54 -3.30 -6.44
C ALA A 53 9.49 -4.29 -5.90
N PRO A 54 9.86 -5.45 -5.29
CA PRO A 54 8.87 -6.36 -4.72
C PRO A 54 8.03 -5.72 -3.60
N GLN A 55 8.63 -4.88 -2.77
CA GLN A 55 7.95 -4.20 -1.66
C GLN A 55 6.95 -3.16 -2.20
N VAL A 56 7.38 -2.34 -3.17
CA VAL A 56 6.52 -1.36 -3.85
C VAL A 56 5.35 -2.06 -4.55
N CYS A 57 5.59 -3.16 -5.27
CA CYS A 57 4.53 -3.93 -5.91
C CYS A 57 3.53 -4.51 -4.90
N PHE A 58 4.01 -4.99 -3.74
CA PHE A 58 3.15 -5.50 -2.68
C PHE A 58 2.23 -4.42 -2.11
N GLU A 59 2.77 -3.24 -1.79
CA GLU A 59 1.97 -2.12 -1.30
C GLU A 59 0.93 -1.64 -2.33
N LEU A 60 1.33 -1.53 -3.60
CA LEU A 60 0.41 -1.15 -4.68
C LEU A 60 -0.73 -2.17 -4.84
N ARG A 61 -0.44 -3.47 -4.71
CA ARG A 61 -1.47 -4.53 -4.73
C ARG A 61 -2.41 -4.40 -3.53
N GLN A 62 -1.90 -4.14 -2.34
CA GLN A 62 -2.73 -3.95 -1.15
C GLN A 62 -3.64 -2.71 -1.29
N ARG A 63 -3.10 -1.58 -1.79
CA ARG A 63 -3.89 -0.38 -2.04
C ARG A 63 -4.98 -0.61 -3.08
N ARG A 64 -4.67 -1.33 -4.17
CA ARG A 64 -5.67 -1.72 -5.17
C ARG A 64 -6.78 -2.56 -4.56
N ALA A 65 -6.45 -3.63 -3.83
CA ALA A 65 -7.44 -4.49 -3.19
C ALA A 65 -8.32 -3.72 -2.18
N ALA A 66 -7.74 -2.76 -1.45
CA ALA A 66 -8.49 -1.90 -0.54
C ALA A 66 -9.46 -0.96 -1.29
N MET A 67 -9.05 -0.40 -2.43
CA MET A 67 -9.93 0.42 -3.27
C MET A 67 -11.07 -0.41 -3.88
N ASP A 68 -10.78 -1.62 -4.35
CA ASP A 68 -11.79 -2.53 -4.89
C ASP A 68 -12.85 -2.86 -3.81
N LEU A 69 -12.40 -3.18 -2.58
CA LEU A 69 -13.30 -3.43 -1.44
C LEU A 69 -14.16 -2.20 -1.08
N ILE A 70 -13.57 -1.00 -1.09
CA ILE A 70 -14.32 0.24 -0.83
C ILE A 70 -15.38 0.43 -1.91
N SER A 71 -15.03 0.22 -3.18
CA SER A 71 -15.97 0.28 -4.30
C SER A 71 -17.15 -0.65 -4.03
N ASP A 72 -16.91 -1.93 -3.74
CA ASP A 72 -17.95 -2.92 -3.43
C ASP A 72 -18.82 -2.51 -2.23
N CYS A 73 -18.24 -1.84 -1.22
CA CYS A 73 -18.96 -1.41 -0.03
C CYS A 73 -19.80 -0.13 -0.27
N THR A 74 -19.42 0.70 -1.23
CA THR A 74 -20.11 1.95 -1.57
C THR A 74 -21.09 1.81 -2.72
N ASP A 75 -20.89 0.80 -3.57
CA ASP A 75 -21.75 0.50 -4.72
C ASP A 75 -22.98 -0.30 -4.24
N LEU A 76 -23.88 0.42 -3.56
CA LEU A 76 -25.10 -0.10 -2.94
C LEU A 76 -26.27 -0.24 -3.92
N ASP A 77 -26.04 -0.07 -5.23
CA ASP A 77 -27.08 -0.09 -6.26
C ASP A 77 -27.85 -1.42 -6.33
N ASN A 78 -27.33 -2.48 -5.70
CA ASN A 78 -27.97 -3.80 -5.59
C ASN A 78 -28.52 -4.12 -4.18
N VAL A 79 -28.41 -3.21 -3.21
CA VAL A 79 -28.89 -3.45 -1.83
C VAL A 79 -30.35 -3.04 -1.72
N SER A 80 -31.25 -3.97 -1.97
CA SER A 80 -32.65 -3.82 -1.60
C SER A 80 -32.77 -3.87 -0.08
N PHE A 81 -32.97 -2.73 0.56
CA PHE A 81 -33.41 -2.71 1.95
C PHE A 81 -34.79 -3.36 2.00
N ILE A 82 -34.88 -4.53 2.64
CA ILE A 82 -36.17 -5.15 2.94
C ILE A 82 -36.90 -4.15 3.83
N HIS A 83 -37.88 -3.43 3.28
CA HIS A 83 -38.79 -2.65 4.10
C HIS A 83 -39.45 -3.61 5.08
N CYS A 84 -39.17 -3.44 6.37
CA CYS A 84 -40.00 -4.04 7.41
C CYS A 84 -41.38 -3.42 7.26
N ASP A 85 -42.25 -4.07 6.50
CA ASP A 85 -43.68 -3.83 6.56
C ASP A 85 -44.10 -4.04 8.01
N ARG A 86 -44.33 -2.90 8.68
CA ARG A 86 -44.87 -2.84 10.03
C ARG A 86 -46.24 -3.51 9.96
N ALA A 87 -46.31 -4.77 10.41
CA ALA A 87 -47.57 -5.48 10.55
C ALA A 87 -48.52 -4.64 11.41
N PRO A 88 -49.73 -4.30 10.93
CA PRO A 88 -50.72 -3.64 11.78
C PRO A 88 -51.37 -4.69 12.69
N ALA A 89 -51.16 -4.55 13.99
CA ALA A 89 -52.06 -5.03 15.03
C ALA A 89 -51.89 -4.17 16.29
#